data_AF-A0A8T4UEW1-F1
#
_entry.id   AF-A0A8T4UEW1-F1
#
_cell.length_a   1.000
_cell.length_b   1.000
_cell.length_c   1.000
_cell.angle_alpha   90.00
_cell.angle_beta   90.00
_cell.angle_gamma   90.00
#
_symmetry.space_group_name_H-M   'P 1'
#
loop_
_entity.id
_entity.type
_entity.pdbx_description
1 polymer ?
#
loop_
_entity_poly.entity_id
_entity_poly.type
_entity_poly.pdbx_seq_one_letter_code
_entity_poly.pdbx_strand_id
1 'polypeptide(L)'
;MATIKVDMHFHPSMGSSPSGGRCLQILQKCQAFQLNALVVTDHPYKYPRQQFQALYNTQQQLLKQDKLEWGWLKFFHLYPGIEVMTLEQVELIIFDYRVRGNGSAKLYRIHEADTLINSCYRHTIEDAILIAKSYGFPVFAPHPYLPGGYNPTKILGKTPEGREKLAAIIEKYHIGVEMHNNGWGAIQDVLHHLGLADKLTLFAGLNDRLEMVRSTPLDFIADAKAAFVGGGSDSHTPGTMGSGLQFPHNGPLTREAVFATICTSHKAAIALPDRGLLGSFKAAAALFGSLGLVVKECLTDENIRKEVMRERDLILEAYVQAHEHPEIDINKINQFKAVFPGDNIMNHLTAEQRARLKRSWVMRILAQIAQGRHLNVDSTVTKELLLEAYARAWELRVPGVEQIEQVFGGKEQLAKQLSADQRNRIEGAQSRA
;
A
#
# COMPACT_ATOMS: atom_id res chain seq x y z
N MET A 1 -11.37 28.69 -9.09
CA MET A 1 -12.25 27.54 -8.82
C MET A 1 -11.61 26.75 -7.70
N ALA A 2 -12.31 26.53 -6.59
CA ALA A 2 -11.76 25.75 -5.48
C ALA A 2 -11.75 24.26 -5.86
N THR A 3 -10.97 23.47 -5.14
CA THR A 3 -10.94 22.02 -5.31
C THR A 3 -11.14 21.33 -3.97
N ILE A 4 -11.84 20.20 -3.97
CA ILE A 4 -11.96 19.33 -2.81
C ILE A 4 -11.20 18.04 -3.04
N LYS A 5 -10.51 17.52 -2.01
CA LYS A 5 -9.88 16.19 -2.01
C LYS A 5 -10.78 15.21 -1.28
N VAL A 6 -11.08 14.08 -1.90
CA VAL A 6 -12.02 13.08 -1.35
C VAL A 6 -11.46 11.69 -1.57
N ASP A 7 -11.51 10.85 -0.54
CA ASP A 7 -11.29 9.41 -0.67
C ASP A 7 -12.65 8.72 -0.56
N MET A 8 -13.13 8.11 -1.65
CA MET A 8 -14.47 7.50 -1.74
C MET A 8 -14.46 5.99 -1.47
N HIS A 9 -13.29 5.40 -1.20
CA HIS A 9 -13.14 3.96 -1.04
C HIS A 9 -12.07 3.67 0.03
N PHE A 10 -12.51 3.50 1.29
CA PHE A 10 -11.62 3.28 2.43
C PHE A 10 -12.18 2.25 3.41
N HIS A 11 -11.30 1.34 3.84
CA HIS A 11 -11.58 0.22 4.75
C HIS A 11 -10.92 0.42 6.12
N PRO A 12 -11.65 0.91 7.14
CA PRO A 12 -11.03 1.15 8.44
C PRO A 12 -10.54 -0.16 9.10
N SER A 13 -11.16 -1.31 8.78
CA SER A 13 -10.77 -2.65 9.24
C SER A 13 -10.55 -2.73 10.76
N MET A 14 -11.46 -2.15 11.53
CA MET A 14 -11.36 -2.03 13.00
C MET A 14 -12.07 -3.15 13.77
N GLY A 15 -12.74 -4.08 13.08
CA GLY A 15 -13.50 -5.16 13.69
C GLY A 15 -14.77 -4.69 14.43
N SER A 16 -15.37 -5.56 15.24
CA SER A 16 -16.63 -5.29 15.97
C SER A 16 -16.46 -4.37 17.18
N SER A 17 -15.23 -4.21 17.69
CA SER A 17 -14.88 -3.35 18.83
C SER A 17 -13.80 -2.34 18.43
N PRO A 18 -14.15 -1.28 17.68
CA PRO A 18 -13.17 -0.33 17.17
C PRO A 18 -12.41 0.41 18.28
N SER A 19 -11.09 0.56 18.12
CA SER A 19 -10.27 1.29 19.08
C SER A 19 -10.22 2.80 18.76
N GLY A 20 -10.34 3.64 19.80
CA GLY A 20 -10.22 5.10 19.65
C GLY A 20 -8.86 5.54 19.10
N GLY A 21 -7.79 4.81 19.45
CA GLY A 21 -6.44 5.07 18.92
C GLY A 21 -6.35 4.90 17.40
N ARG A 22 -7.02 3.89 16.83
CA ARG A 22 -7.06 3.69 15.37
C ARG A 22 -7.90 4.76 14.68
N CYS A 23 -9.03 5.16 15.28
CA CYS A 23 -9.83 6.28 14.77
C CYS A 23 -9.02 7.58 14.71
N LEU A 24 -8.23 7.86 15.75
CA LEU A 24 -7.35 9.03 15.79
C LEU A 24 -6.29 8.99 14.66
N GLN A 25 -5.66 7.84 14.45
CA GLN A 25 -4.69 7.66 13.35
C GLN A 25 -5.30 7.91 11.97
N ILE A 26 -6.54 7.46 11.74
CA ILE A 26 -7.28 7.70 10.49
C ILE A 26 -7.49 9.20 10.30
N LEU A 27 -8.00 9.90 11.31
CA LEU A 27 -8.25 11.34 11.22
C LEU A 27 -6.96 12.15 11.02
N GLN A 28 -5.88 11.79 11.71
CA GLN A 28 -4.56 12.41 11.51
C GLN A 28 -4.04 12.19 10.08
N LYS A 29 -4.30 11.02 9.48
CA LYS A 29 -3.95 10.76 8.08
C LYS A 29 -4.81 11.57 7.11
N CYS A 30 -6.10 11.70 7.37
CA CYS A 30 -6.98 12.59 6.59
C CYS A 30 -6.51 14.04 6.65
N GLN A 31 -6.08 14.52 7.83
CA GLN A 31 -5.51 15.86 8.02
C GLN A 31 -4.24 16.04 7.20
N ALA A 32 -3.29 15.09 7.31
CA ALA A 32 -2.05 15.11 6.56
C ALA A 32 -2.33 15.19 5.05
N PHE A 33 -3.25 14.38 4.54
CA PHE A 33 -3.62 14.38 3.13
C PHE A 33 -4.49 15.60 2.72
N GLN A 34 -4.92 16.40 3.69
CA GLN A 34 -5.83 17.53 3.51
C GLN A 34 -7.13 17.10 2.83
N LEU A 35 -7.68 15.94 3.23
CA LEU A 35 -8.98 15.49 2.74
C LEU A 35 -10.07 16.45 3.22
N ASN A 36 -11.02 16.74 2.33
CA ASN A 36 -12.28 17.41 2.64
C ASN A 36 -13.39 16.40 2.94
N ALA A 37 -13.29 15.18 2.41
CA ALA A 37 -14.21 14.12 2.75
C ALA A 37 -13.57 12.72 2.67
N LEU A 38 -14.18 11.79 3.40
CA LEU A 38 -13.84 10.38 3.39
C LEU A 38 -15.14 9.57 3.40
N VAL A 39 -15.35 8.71 2.41
CA VAL A 39 -16.41 7.71 2.43
C VAL A 39 -15.85 6.44 3.06
N VAL A 40 -16.48 5.98 4.14
CA VAL A 40 -16.07 4.76 4.85
C VAL A 40 -16.86 3.59 4.31
N THR A 41 -16.20 2.63 3.66
CA THR A 41 -16.85 1.64 2.79
C THR A 41 -16.47 0.20 3.15
N ASP A 42 -16.39 -0.14 4.44
CA ASP A 42 -16.01 -1.50 4.83
C ASP A 42 -17.03 -2.56 4.34
N HIS A 43 -16.58 -3.79 4.18
CA HIS A 43 -17.46 -4.87 3.77
C HIS A 43 -18.51 -5.17 4.85
N PRO A 44 -19.72 -5.60 4.47
CA PRO A 44 -20.83 -5.92 5.37
C PRO A 44 -20.46 -6.85 6.54
N TYR A 45 -19.64 -7.88 6.28
CA TYR A 45 -19.20 -8.86 7.29
C TYR A 45 -18.16 -8.29 8.28
N LYS A 46 -17.66 -7.07 8.05
CA LYS A 46 -16.69 -6.37 8.90
C LYS A 46 -17.34 -5.27 9.76
N TYR A 47 -18.66 -5.28 9.96
CA TYR A 47 -19.33 -4.34 10.88
C TYR A 47 -19.20 -2.84 10.50
N PRO A 48 -19.45 -2.43 9.23
CA PRO A 48 -19.16 -1.08 8.73
C PRO A 48 -19.87 0.02 9.54
N ARG A 49 -21.08 -0.25 10.03
CA ARG A 49 -21.83 0.64 10.94
C ARG A 49 -21.04 0.99 12.20
N GLN A 50 -20.57 -0.02 12.92
CA GLN A 50 -19.83 0.15 14.17
C GLN A 50 -18.54 0.92 13.92
N GLN A 51 -17.86 0.62 12.81
CA GLN A 51 -16.59 1.24 12.48
C GLN A 51 -16.72 2.73 12.17
N PHE A 52 -17.66 3.12 11.31
CA PHE A 52 -17.92 4.54 11.08
C PHE A 52 -18.46 5.23 12.32
N GLN A 53 -19.32 4.56 13.11
CA GLN A 53 -19.83 5.17 14.34
C GLN A 53 -18.69 5.53 15.29
N ALA A 54 -17.71 4.65 15.43
CA ALA A 54 -16.53 4.91 16.23
C ALA A 54 -15.71 6.08 15.65
N LEU A 55 -15.49 6.12 14.34
CA LEU A 55 -14.74 7.19 13.69
C LEU A 55 -15.45 8.55 13.81
N TYR A 56 -16.76 8.57 13.56
CA TYR A 56 -17.61 9.75 13.69
C TYR A 56 -17.67 10.25 15.14
N ASN A 57 -17.89 9.36 16.11
CA ASN A 57 -17.86 9.73 17.53
C ASN A 57 -16.50 10.32 17.94
N THR A 58 -15.40 9.74 17.44
CA THR A 58 -14.06 10.27 17.68
C THR A 58 -13.92 11.68 17.11
N GLN A 59 -14.36 11.93 15.86
CA GLN A 59 -14.39 13.28 15.28
C GLN A 59 -15.19 14.26 16.14
N GLN A 60 -16.40 13.87 16.59
CA GLN A 60 -17.26 14.73 17.41
C GLN A 60 -16.65 15.01 18.79
N GLN A 61 -15.94 14.05 19.38
CA GLN A 61 -15.21 14.25 20.64
C GLN A 61 -14.05 15.24 20.46
N LEU A 62 -13.28 15.13 19.38
CA LEU A 62 -12.18 16.05 19.09
C LEU A 62 -12.67 17.49 18.83
N LEU A 63 -13.77 17.64 18.10
CA LEU A 63 -14.41 18.95 17.86
C LEU A 63 -14.84 19.67 19.15
N LYS A 64 -15.17 18.93 20.21
CA LYS A 64 -15.54 19.49 21.53
C LYS A 64 -14.35 19.96 22.36
N GLN A 65 -13.13 19.53 22.04
CA GLN A 65 -11.93 19.86 22.83
C GLN A 65 -11.43 21.30 22.59
N ASP A 66 -12.02 22.02 21.64
CA ASP A 66 -11.69 23.42 21.28
C ASP A 66 -10.18 23.70 21.11
N LYS A 67 -9.44 22.74 20.54
CA LYS A 67 -8.02 22.91 20.20
C LYS A 67 -7.85 23.31 18.75
N LEU A 68 -6.93 24.24 18.48
CA LEU A 68 -6.61 24.73 17.13
C LEU A 68 -6.25 23.59 16.16
N GLU A 69 -5.50 22.59 16.64
CA GLU A 69 -5.06 21.43 15.83
C GLU A 69 -6.23 20.62 15.23
N TRP A 70 -7.43 20.70 15.81
CA TRP A 70 -8.64 20.00 15.36
C TRP A 70 -9.63 20.90 14.61
N GLY A 71 -9.29 22.19 14.41
CA GLY A 71 -10.17 23.15 13.74
C GLY A 71 -10.55 22.74 12.31
N TRP A 72 -9.66 22.02 11.60
CA TRP A 72 -9.90 21.50 10.26
C TRP A 72 -11.06 20.49 10.19
N LEU A 73 -11.36 19.79 11.29
CA LEU A 73 -12.47 18.82 11.34
C LEU A 73 -13.83 19.46 11.09
N LYS A 74 -13.97 20.79 11.24
CA LYS A 74 -15.19 21.54 10.90
C LYS A 74 -15.45 21.57 9.39
N PHE A 75 -14.42 21.34 8.58
CA PHE A 75 -14.45 21.38 7.12
C PHE A 75 -14.19 20.00 6.49
N PHE A 76 -14.13 18.95 7.31
CA PHE A 76 -13.93 17.56 6.89
C PHE A 76 -15.17 16.71 7.15
N HIS A 77 -15.63 15.99 6.14
CA HIS A 77 -16.90 15.26 6.16
C HIS A 77 -16.69 13.74 6.06
N LEU A 78 -17.13 13.00 7.08
CA LEU A 78 -17.20 11.54 7.04
C LEU A 78 -18.53 11.09 6.42
N TYR A 79 -18.50 10.34 5.32
CA TYR A 79 -19.69 9.78 4.68
C TYR A 79 -19.85 8.28 5.01
N PRO A 80 -21.03 7.86 5.47
CA PRO A 80 -21.34 6.44 5.63
C PRO A 80 -21.41 5.75 4.26
N GLY A 81 -20.74 4.61 4.13
CA GLY A 81 -20.79 3.77 2.94
C GLY A 81 -20.61 2.29 3.26
N ILE A 82 -20.67 1.47 2.22
CA ILE A 82 -20.53 0.03 2.29
C ILE A 82 -20.04 -0.51 0.95
N GLU A 83 -19.12 -1.46 0.98
CA GLU A 83 -18.69 -2.21 -0.21
C GLU A 83 -19.32 -3.61 -0.20
N VAL A 84 -20.31 -3.82 -1.06
CA VAL A 84 -21.03 -5.09 -1.19
C VAL A 84 -20.47 -5.92 -2.34
N MET A 85 -20.47 -7.24 -2.17
CA MET A 85 -20.15 -8.19 -3.24
C MET A 85 -21.43 -8.84 -3.76
N THR A 86 -21.60 -8.88 -5.08
CA THR A 86 -22.77 -9.45 -5.77
C THR A 86 -22.59 -10.95 -6.08
N LEU A 87 -23.64 -11.61 -6.58
CA LEU A 87 -23.62 -13.01 -7.03
C LEU A 87 -22.58 -13.26 -8.14
N GLU A 88 -22.45 -12.30 -9.04
CA GLU A 88 -21.47 -12.28 -10.13
C GLU A 88 -20.06 -11.91 -9.65
N GLN A 89 -19.91 -11.71 -8.34
CA GLN A 89 -18.66 -11.38 -7.67
C GLN A 89 -18.05 -10.08 -8.19
N VAL A 90 -18.93 -9.12 -8.41
CA VAL A 90 -18.61 -7.72 -8.67
C VAL A 90 -18.84 -6.95 -7.38
N GLU A 91 -17.87 -6.13 -7.01
CA GLU A 91 -18.01 -5.21 -5.88
C GLU A 91 -18.78 -3.96 -6.31
N LEU A 92 -19.57 -3.42 -5.40
CA LEU A 92 -20.28 -2.16 -5.55
C LEU A 92 -20.10 -1.35 -4.27
N ILE A 93 -19.75 -0.08 -4.42
CA ILE A 93 -19.75 0.88 -3.32
C ILE A 93 -21.06 1.64 -3.33
N ILE A 94 -21.73 1.62 -2.19
CA ILE A 94 -23.00 2.31 -1.95
C ILE A 94 -22.75 3.25 -0.77
N PHE A 95 -23.19 4.51 -0.87
CA PHE A 95 -22.91 5.49 0.18
C PHE A 95 -24.03 6.53 0.34
N ASP A 96 -24.01 7.28 1.44
CA ASP A 96 -25.00 8.31 1.75
C ASP A 96 -24.31 9.51 2.41
N TYR A 97 -24.93 10.69 2.33
CA TYR A 97 -24.52 11.84 3.12
C TYR A 97 -25.27 11.94 4.44
N ARG A 98 -26.46 11.36 4.59
CA ARG A 98 -27.29 11.63 5.76
C ARG A 98 -26.76 10.94 7.01
N VAL A 99 -26.55 11.72 8.09
CA VAL A 99 -26.25 11.23 9.44
C VAL A 99 -27.35 11.76 10.36
N ARG A 100 -28.27 10.90 10.79
CA ARG A 100 -29.40 11.32 11.65
C ARG A 100 -29.11 11.06 13.12
N GLY A 101 -28.93 12.15 13.89
CA GLY A 101 -29.27 12.33 15.32
C GLY A 101 -28.66 11.41 16.39
N ASN A 102 -28.43 11.96 17.58
CA ASN A 102 -27.86 11.30 18.78
C ASN A 102 -28.73 10.12 19.26
N GLY A 103 -28.45 8.93 18.75
CA GLY A 103 -29.02 7.68 19.23
C GLY A 103 -28.44 6.54 18.41
N SER A 104 -27.89 5.54 19.10
CA SER A 104 -27.13 4.40 18.55
C SER A 104 -27.82 3.61 17.44
N ALA A 105 -29.11 3.84 17.17
CA ALA A 105 -29.93 3.15 16.18
C ALA A 105 -30.10 3.86 14.82
N LYS A 106 -29.96 5.19 14.73
CA LYS A 106 -30.50 5.98 13.59
C LYS A 106 -29.46 6.58 12.65
N LEU A 107 -28.17 6.33 12.88
CA LEU A 107 -27.07 7.05 12.24
C LEU A 107 -26.80 6.64 10.78
N TYR A 108 -27.53 5.65 10.27
CA TYR A 108 -27.10 4.88 9.11
C TYR A 108 -28.29 4.38 8.28
N ARG A 109 -28.85 5.24 7.43
CA ARG A 109 -29.95 4.84 6.53
C ARG A 109 -29.54 3.71 5.58
N ILE A 110 -28.26 3.65 5.19
CA ILE A 110 -27.73 2.55 4.37
C ILE A 110 -27.88 1.18 5.04
N HIS A 111 -28.01 1.15 6.39
CA HIS A 111 -28.31 -0.06 7.16
C HIS A 111 -29.80 -0.32 7.35
N GLU A 112 -30.69 0.62 7.02
CA GLU A 112 -32.12 0.30 6.85
C GLU A 112 -32.34 -0.53 5.57
N ALA A 113 -31.37 -0.54 4.66
CA ALA A 113 -31.24 -1.58 3.64
C ALA A 113 -30.55 -2.84 4.23
N ASP A 114 -31.06 -3.31 5.38
CA ASP A 114 -30.59 -4.52 6.08
C ASP A 114 -30.54 -5.74 5.13
N THR A 115 -31.37 -5.75 4.08
CA THR A 115 -31.25 -6.69 2.96
C THR A 115 -29.87 -6.66 2.34
N LEU A 116 -29.34 -5.51 1.89
CA LEU A 116 -28.01 -5.42 1.25
C LEU A 116 -26.87 -5.91 2.17
N ILE A 117 -26.97 -5.67 3.48
CA ILE A 117 -25.94 -6.03 4.48
C ILE A 117 -26.00 -7.49 4.89
N ASN A 118 -27.20 -8.07 5.03
CA ASN A 118 -27.37 -9.45 5.49
C ASN A 118 -27.45 -10.47 4.35
N SER A 119 -27.47 -10.00 3.10
CA SER A 119 -27.60 -10.85 1.90
C SER A 119 -26.50 -10.60 0.87
N CYS A 120 -25.33 -10.13 1.32
CA CYS A 120 -24.13 -10.11 0.50
C CYS A 120 -23.96 -11.47 -0.17
N TYR A 121 -23.58 -11.48 -1.45
CA TYR A 121 -23.53 -12.68 -2.28
C TYR A 121 -24.88 -13.33 -2.62
N ARG A 122 -26.04 -12.67 -2.38
CA ARG A 122 -27.37 -13.22 -2.73
C ARG A 122 -28.14 -12.40 -3.76
N HIS A 123 -27.62 -11.24 -4.15
CA HIS A 123 -28.22 -10.37 -5.14
C HIS A 123 -27.36 -10.29 -6.39
N THR A 124 -28.01 -10.22 -7.55
CA THR A 124 -27.34 -9.86 -8.80
C THR A 124 -26.84 -8.42 -8.74
N ILE A 125 -25.96 -8.02 -9.67
CA ILE A 125 -25.53 -6.62 -9.78
C ILE A 125 -26.75 -5.70 -9.92
N GLU A 126 -27.69 -6.07 -10.79
CA GLU A 126 -28.88 -5.27 -11.06
C GLU A 126 -29.79 -5.14 -9.83
N ASP A 127 -30.03 -6.24 -9.09
CA ASP A 127 -30.83 -6.23 -7.88
C ASP A 127 -30.22 -5.34 -6.80
N ALA A 128 -28.91 -5.45 -6.59
CA ALA A 128 -28.20 -4.65 -5.61
C ALA A 128 -28.29 -3.15 -5.93
N ILE A 129 -28.13 -2.78 -7.21
CA ILE A 129 -28.29 -1.40 -7.67
C ILE A 129 -29.72 -0.91 -7.49
N LEU A 130 -30.72 -1.70 -7.88
CA LEU A 130 -32.14 -1.33 -7.75
C LEU A 130 -32.54 -1.11 -6.29
N ILE A 131 -32.10 -1.98 -5.38
CA ILE A 131 -32.32 -1.81 -3.94
C ILE A 131 -31.69 -0.50 -3.49
N ALA A 132 -30.40 -0.26 -3.76
CA ALA A 132 -29.72 0.97 -3.37
C ALA A 132 -30.41 2.25 -3.89
N LYS A 133 -30.80 2.25 -5.17
CA LYS A 133 -31.47 3.37 -5.84
C LYS A 133 -32.86 3.63 -5.25
N SER A 134 -33.59 2.62 -4.77
CA SER A 134 -34.90 2.79 -4.11
C SER A 134 -34.81 3.63 -2.83
N TYR A 135 -33.65 3.66 -2.17
CA TYR A 135 -33.37 4.52 -1.01
C TYR A 135 -32.71 5.86 -1.39
N GLY A 136 -32.45 6.06 -2.69
CA GLY A 136 -31.76 7.22 -3.23
C GLY A 136 -30.25 7.23 -2.94
N PHE A 137 -29.63 6.06 -2.77
CA PHE A 137 -28.18 5.99 -2.56
C PHE A 137 -27.44 5.99 -3.90
N PRO A 138 -26.39 6.82 -4.05
CA PRO A 138 -25.42 6.66 -5.10
C PRO A 138 -24.73 5.30 -5.03
N VAL A 139 -24.40 4.76 -6.21
CA VAL A 139 -23.69 3.50 -6.37
C VAL A 139 -22.57 3.75 -7.38
N PHE A 140 -21.39 3.20 -7.13
CA PHE A 140 -20.37 3.07 -8.16
C PHE A 140 -19.68 1.70 -8.12
N ALA A 141 -19.16 1.27 -9.26
CA ALA A 141 -18.37 0.06 -9.37
C ALA A 141 -16.89 0.36 -9.03
N PRO A 142 -16.34 -0.11 -7.88
CA PRO A 142 -14.92 -0.09 -7.63
C PRO A 142 -14.15 -0.97 -8.60
N HIS A 143 -12.94 -0.53 -8.97
CA HIS A 143 -11.92 -1.24 -9.73
C HIS A 143 -12.43 -2.28 -10.76
N PRO A 144 -13.31 -1.89 -11.70
CA PRO A 144 -13.91 -2.82 -12.66
C PRO A 144 -12.89 -3.51 -13.57
N TYR A 145 -11.67 -2.97 -13.66
CA TYR A 145 -10.58 -3.44 -14.52
C TYR A 145 -9.43 -4.15 -13.80
N LEU A 146 -9.40 -4.21 -12.45
CA LEU A 146 -8.28 -4.85 -11.74
C LEU A 146 -8.21 -6.35 -12.13
N PRO A 147 -7.16 -6.79 -12.85
CA PRO A 147 -6.88 -8.20 -13.02
C PRO A 147 -6.40 -8.72 -11.65
N GLY A 148 -7.31 -9.36 -10.91
CA GLY A 148 -6.97 -10.26 -9.80
C GLY A 148 -6.12 -9.69 -8.65
N GLY A 149 -6.74 -9.04 -7.69
CA GLY A 149 -6.30 -9.21 -6.30
C GLY A 149 -6.83 -10.54 -5.76
N TYR A 150 -5.99 -11.57 -5.62
CA TYR A 150 -6.16 -12.87 -4.92
C TYR A 150 -7.47 -13.68 -5.04
N ASN A 151 -8.54 -13.18 -5.66
CA ASN A 151 -9.84 -13.81 -5.71
C ASN A 151 -10.06 -14.36 -7.14
N PRO A 152 -10.01 -15.69 -7.34
CA PRO A 152 -10.15 -16.34 -8.64
C PRO A 152 -11.53 -16.17 -9.29
N THR A 153 -12.38 -15.30 -8.75
CA THR A 153 -13.81 -15.31 -8.97
C THR A 153 -14.40 -14.03 -9.57
N LYS A 154 -13.61 -12.97 -9.80
CA LYS A 154 -14.05 -11.76 -10.53
C LYS A 154 -14.15 -12.06 -12.04
N ILE A 155 -15.25 -12.67 -12.51
CA ILE A 155 -15.37 -13.17 -13.90
C ILE A 155 -15.71 -12.05 -14.90
N LEU A 156 -16.55 -11.07 -14.53
CA LEU A 156 -17.06 -10.08 -15.50
C LEU A 156 -16.04 -9.02 -15.94
N GLY A 157 -15.11 -8.58 -15.07
CA GLY A 157 -14.07 -7.61 -15.49
C GLY A 157 -12.95 -8.20 -16.35
N LYS A 158 -12.85 -9.54 -16.40
CA LYS A 158 -11.70 -10.25 -16.98
C LYS A 158 -11.84 -10.60 -18.46
N THR A 159 -13.05 -10.62 -19.02
CA THR A 159 -13.28 -10.91 -20.44
C THR A 159 -13.87 -9.69 -21.16
N PRO A 160 -13.63 -9.54 -22.48
CA PRO A 160 -14.28 -8.50 -23.29
C PRO A 160 -15.81 -8.49 -23.12
N GLU A 161 -16.44 -9.66 -23.14
CA GLU A 161 -17.91 -9.79 -23.05
C GLU A 161 -18.44 -9.38 -21.67
N GLY A 162 -17.70 -9.70 -20.61
CA GLY A 162 -18.06 -9.29 -19.26
C GLY A 162 -17.93 -7.77 -19.05
N ARG A 163 -16.94 -7.14 -19.70
CA ARG A 163 -16.76 -5.68 -19.69
C ARG A 163 -17.91 -4.98 -20.41
N GLU A 164 -18.31 -5.46 -21.59
CA GLU A 164 -19.47 -4.96 -22.31
C GLU A 164 -20.76 -5.07 -21.46
N LYS A 165 -20.94 -6.23 -20.79
CA LYS A 165 -22.07 -6.43 -19.90
C LYS A 165 -22.07 -5.44 -18.72
N LEU A 166 -20.91 -5.21 -18.10
CA LEU A 166 -20.79 -4.26 -17.00
C LEU A 166 -21.02 -2.82 -17.47
N ALA A 167 -20.46 -2.43 -18.63
CA ALA A 167 -20.70 -1.11 -19.24
C ALA A 167 -22.20 -0.89 -19.52
N ALA A 168 -22.89 -1.89 -20.06
CA ALA A 168 -24.33 -1.82 -20.30
C ALA A 168 -25.14 -1.66 -19.00
N ILE A 169 -24.74 -2.34 -17.92
CA ILE A 169 -25.35 -2.15 -16.59
C ILE A 169 -25.08 -0.73 -16.05
N ILE A 170 -23.85 -0.23 -16.21
CA ILE A 170 -23.46 1.12 -15.76
C ILE A 170 -24.32 2.18 -16.43
N GLU A 171 -24.47 2.09 -17.76
CA GLU A 171 -25.31 3.00 -18.53
C GLU A 171 -26.79 2.87 -18.15
N LYS A 172 -27.32 1.63 -18.13
CA LYS A 172 -28.75 1.33 -17.87
C LYS A 172 -29.22 1.86 -16.52
N TYR A 173 -28.41 1.71 -15.47
CA TYR A 173 -28.79 2.10 -14.11
C TYR A 173 -28.18 3.42 -13.64
N HIS A 174 -27.44 4.09 -14.51
CA HIS A 174 -26.80 5.37 -14.24
C HIS A 174 -26.00 5.33 -12.93
N ILE A 175 -25.03 4.42 -12.84
CA ILE A 175 -24.11 4.30 -11.70
C ILE A 175 -22.75 4.91 -12.03
N GLY A 176 -21.97 5.23 -10.99
CA GLY A 176 -20.61 5.73 -11.15
C GLY A 176 -19.60 4.61 -11.42
N VAL A 177 -18.38 5.01 -11.77
CA VAL A 177 -17.25 4.08 -11.98
C VAL A 177 -16.03 4.59 -11.24
N GLU A 178 -15.32 3.71 -10.55
CA GLU A 178 -14.04 4.05 -9.94
C GLU A 178 -12.99 4.31 -11.00
N MET A 179 -12.59 5.58 -11.14
CA MET A 179 -11.54 5.99 -12.06
C MET A 179 -10.16 5.61 -11.52
N HIS A 180 -9.98 5.63 -10.20
CA HIS A 180 -8.69 5.39 -9.57
C HIS A 180 -8.87 4.58 -8.29
N ASN A 181 -8.19 3.44 -8.23
CA ASN A 181 -8.04 2.64 -7.04
C ASN A 181 -6.59 2.72 -6.61
N ASN A 182 -6.36 2.93 -5.32
CA ASN A 182 -5.05 2.73 -4.70
C ASN A 182 -3.97 3.71 -5.22
N GLY A 183 -3.66 4.69 -4.36
CA GLY A 183 -2.74 5.78 -4.60
C GLY A 183 -1.30 5.38 -4.65
N TRP A 184 -0.90 4.78 -5.74
CA TRP A 184 0.48 4.41 -5.95
C TRP A 184 1.16 5.42 -6.88
N GLY A 185 1.27 6.68 -6.43
CA GLY A 185 2.35 7.58 -6.88
C GLY A 185 3.75 7.10 -6.42
N ALA A 186 3.79 5.97 -5.70
CA ALA A 186 4.95 5.48 -5.00
C ALA A 186 6.16 5.16 -5.88
N ILE A 187 6.06 4.91 -7.19
CA ILE A 187 7.30 4.66 -7.96
C ILE A 187 8.14 5.93 -8.06
N GLN A 188 7.52 7.08 -8.33
CA GLN A 188 8.22 8.37 -8.39
C GLN A 188 8.84 8.72 -7.03
N ASP A 189 8.08 8.52 -5.96
CA ASP A 189 8.51 8.86 -4.61
C ASP A 189 9.50 7.83 -4.01
N VAL A 190 9.37 6.55 -4.34
CA VAL A 190 10.34 5.48 -4.01
C VAL A 190 11.65 5.74 -4.74
N LEU A 191 11.60 6.01 -6.04
CA LEU A 191 12.81 6.34 -6.79
C LEU A 191 13.47 7.60 -6.21
N HIS A 192 12.71 8.63 -5.87
CA HIS A 192 13.26 9.82 -5.23
C HIS A 192 13.88 9.54 -3.86
N HIS A 193 13.24 8.73 -3.01
CA HIS A 193 13.78 8.36 -1.69
C HIS A 193 14.97 7.41 -1.75
N LEU A 194 15.05 6.58 -2.79
CA LEU A 194 16.20 5.72 -3.08
C LEU A 194 17.35 6.48 -3.76
N GLY A 195 17.21 7.79 -4.03
CA GLY A 195 18.20 8.57 -4.77
C GLY A 195 18.27 8.24 -6.27
N LEU A 196 17.23 7.61 -6.81
CA LEU A 196 17.06 7.11 -8.18
C LEU A 196 16.06 7.94 -9.00
N ALA A 197 15.79 9.19 -8.61
CA ALA A 197 14.85 10.06 -9.34
C ALA A 197 15.24 10.29 -10.81
N ASP A 198 16.54 10.20 -11.13
CA ASP A 198 17.07 10.27 -12.50
C ASP A 198 16.69 9.04 -13.35
N LYS A 199 16.31 7.93 -12.70
CA LYS A 199 15.87 6.70 -13.36
C LYS A 199 14.41 6.74 -13.78
N LEU A 200 13.67 7.82 -13.52
CA LEU A 200 12.23 7.90 -13.75
C LEU A 200 11.80 7.54 -15.16
N THR A 201 12.56 7.96 -16.16
CA THR A 201 12.31 7.70 -17.57
C THR A 201 12.41 6.21 -17.93
N LEU A 202 13.17 5.42 -17.16
CA LEU A 202 13.20 3.95 -17.28
C LEU A 202 11.89 3.31 -16.80
N PHE A 203 11.14 4.01 -15.95
CA PHE A 203 9.86 3.56 -15.41
C PHE A 203 8.65 4.21 -16.06
N ALA A 204 8.81 5.17 -16.99
CA ALA A 204 7.67 5.85 -17.60
C ALA A 204 6.68 4.83 -18.21
N GLY A 205 7.20 3.84 -18.95
CA GLY A 205 6.38 2.77 -19.52
C GLY A 205 5.78 1.79 -18.50
N LEU A 206 6.41 1.59 -17.33
CA LEU A 206 5.89 0.75 -16.25
C LEU A 206 4.87 1.51 -15.40
N ASN A 207 5.10 2.79 -15.12
CA ASN A 207 4.20 3.65 -14.37
C ASN A 207 2.89 3.84 -15.12
N ASP A 208 2.94 4.10 -16.43
CA ASP A 208 1.75 4.19 -17.28
C ASP A 208 0.98 2.85 -17.30
N ARG A 209 1.67 1.71 -17.34
CA ARG A 209 1.05 0.37 -17.33
C ARG A 209 0.54 -0.06 -15.96
N LEU A 210 1.21 0.34 -14.88
CA LEU A 210 0.74 0.15 -13.51
C LEU A 210 -0.47 1.06 -13.25
N GLU A 211 -0.49 2.29 -13.78
CA GLU A 211 -1.67 3.15 -13.78
C GLU A 211 -2.82 2.54 -14.57
N MET A 212 -2.58 1.86 -15.69
CA MET A 212 -3.60 1.09 -16.43
C MET A 212 -4.14 -0.13 -15.66
N VAL A 213 -3.35 -0.72 -14.75
CA VAL A 213 -3.80 -1.81 -13.87
C VAL A 213 -4.52 -1.25 -12.63
N ARG A 214 -4.24 -0.01 -12.21
CA ARG A 214 -4.73 0.64 -10.98
C ARG A 214 -5.90 1.61 -11.20
N SER A 215 -6.12 2.01 -12.45
CA SER A 215 -7.12 2.99 -12.83
C SER A 215 -7.99 2.39 -13.92
N THR A 216 -9.29 2.67 -13.87
CA THR A 216 -10.17 2.25 -14.95
C THR A 216 -9.80 3.04 -16.21
N PRO A 217 -9.57 2.37 -17.35
CA PRO A 217 -9.27 3.07 -18.60
C PRO A 217 -10.32 4.16 -18.90
N LEU A 218 -9.86 5.36 -19.25
CA LEU A 218 -10.73 6.53 -19.42
C LEU A 218 -11.74 6.33 -20.58
N ASP A 219 -11.34 5.56 -21.59
CA ASP A 219 -12.21 5.11 -22.69
C ASP A 219 -13.36 4.25 -22.17
N PHE A 220 -13.12 3.29 -21.27
CA PHE A 220 -14.21 2.53 -20.65
C PHE A 220 -15.17 3.41 -19.85
N ILE A 221 -14.66 4.38 -19.08
CA ILE A 221 -15.53 5.31 -18.33
C ILE A 221 -16.43 6.10 -19.27
N ALA A 222 -15.88 6.52 -20.42
CA ALA A 222 -16.62 7.23 -21.46
C ALA A 222 -17.65 6.30 -22.15
N ASP A 223 -17.24 5.09 -22.54
CA ASP A 223 -18.08 4.11 -23.23
C ASP A 223 -19.22 3.60 -22.35
N ALA A 224 -18.96 3.38 -21.05
CA ALA A 224 -19.96 3.00 -20.06
C ALA A 224 -20.92 4.15 -19.69
N LYS A 225 -20.65 5.38 -20.15
CA LYS A 225 -21.42 6.60 -19.83
C LYS A 225 -21.71 6.74 -18.34
N ALA A 226 -20.66 6.53 -17.53
CA ALA A 226 -20.77 6.53 -16.07
C ALA A 226 -21.41 7.83 -15.54
N ALA A 227 -22.31 7.70 -14.55
CA ALA A 227 -23.05 8.83 -13.98
C ALA A 227 -22.18 9.83 -13.22
N PHE A 228 -21.06 9.37 -12.69
CA PHE A 228 -20.02 10.16 -12.04
C PHE A 228 -18.75 9.29 -11.93
N VAL A 229 -17.62 9.93 -11.62
CA VAL A 229 -16.38 9.20 -11.32
C VAL A 229 -16.20 9.06 -9.81
N GLY A 230 -15.99 7.84 -9.35
CA GLY A 230 -15.58 7.50 -7.99
C GLY A 230 -14.07 7.27 -7.93
N GLY A 231 -13.51 7.21 -6.73
CA GLY A 231 -12.10 6.90 -6.56
C GLY A 231 -11.66 7.03 -5.12
N GLY A 232 -10.69 6.20 -4.75
CA GLY A 232 -10.22 6.13 -3.38
C GLY A 232 -9.03 5.22 -3.24
N SER A 233 -8.60 5.08 -1.99
CA SER A 233 -7.34 4.42 -1.70
C SER A 233 -7.46 2.91 -1.50
N ASP A 234 -8.69 2.36 -1.43
CA ASP A 234 -9.01 0.97 -1.07
C ASP A 234 -8.17 0.46 0.13
N SER A 235 -7.90 1.39 1.04
CA SER A 235 -6.90 1.16 2.08
C SER A 235 -7.51 0.47 3.26
N HIS A 236 -6.90 -0.65 3.63
CA HIS A 236 -7.26 -1.46 4.79
C HIS A 236 -6.56 -1.05 6.09
N THR A 237 -5.67 -0.06 6.01
CA THR A 237 -4.99 0.52 7.17
C THR A 237 -4.76 2.03 6.99
N PRO A 238 -4.63 2.80 8.08
CA PRO A 238 -4.30 4.22 7.98
C PRO A 238 -2.94 4.47 7.30
N GLY A 239 -2.01 3.52 7.43
CA GLY A 239 -0.67 3.62 6.85
C GLY A 239 -0.63 3.47 5.32
N THR A 240 -1.69 2.91 4.72
CA THR A 240 -1.79 2.69 3.27
C THR A 240 -2.68 3.72 2.58
N MET A 241 -3.35 4.61 3.32
CA MET A 241 -4.14 5.72 2.77
C MET A 241 -3.21 6.65 1.99
N GLY A 242 -3.28 6.58 0.66
CA GLY A 242 -2.29 7.16 -0.26
C GLY A 242 -2.84 7.88 -1.48
N SER A 243 -4.16 7.86 -1.72
CA SER A 243 -4.80 8.68 -2.76
C SER A 243 -6.23 9.03 -2.44
N GLY A 244 -6.74 9.98 -3.21
CA GLY A 244 -8.17 10.17 -3.41
C GLY A 244 -8.41 10.77 -4.79
N LEU A 245 -9.53 11.45 -4.94
CA LEU A 245 -9.85 12.28 -6.09
C LEU A 245 -9.92 13.74 -5.70
N GLN A 246 -9.49 14.59 -6.63
CA GLN A 246 -9.63 16.03 -6.55
C GLN A 246 -10.73 16.48 -7.49
N PHE A 247 -11.79 17.06 -6.95
CA PHE A 247 -12.93 17.55 -7.73
C PHE A 247 -12.93 19.08 -7.79
N PRO A 248 -13.24 19.68 -8.95
CA PRO A 248 -13.59 21.09 -9.02
C PRO A 248 -14.85 21.35 -8.19
N HIS A 249 -14.80 22.37 -7.33
CA HIS A 249 -15.90 22.69 -6.41
C HIS A 249 -16.23 24.18 -6.43
N ASN A 250 -17.49 24.47 -6.70
CA ASN A 250 -18.07 25.81 -6.72
C ASN A 250 -19.24 25.86 -5.73
N GLY A 251 -18.93 25.84 -4.43
CA GLY A 251 -19.94 25.83 -3.39
C GLY A 251 -19.34 26.05 -2.01
N PRO A 252 -20.18 26.12 -0.98
CA PRO A 252 -19.72 26.09 0.40
C PRO A 252 -19.21 24.68 0.74
N LEU A 253 -18.24 24.57 1.65
CA LEU A 253 -17.74 23.28 2.16
C LEU A 253 -18.71 22.64 3.16
N THR A 254 -20.01 22.68 2.87
CA THR A 254 -21.02 21.93 3.63
C THR A 254 -21.02 20.48 3.21
N ARG A 255 -21.50 19.62 4.11
CA ARG A 255 -21.61 18.19 3.90
C ARG A 255 -22.43 17.86 2.64
N GLU A 256 -23.53 18.57 2.42
CA GLU A 256 -24.45 18.37 1.30
C GLU A 256 -23.83 18.84 -0.03
N ALA A 257 -23.14 19.99 -0.04
CA ALA A 257 -22.56 20.54 -1.25
C ALA A 257 -21.34 19.73 -1.72
N VAL A 258 -20.50 19.27 -0.77
CA VAL A 258 -19.40 18.35 -1.05
C VAL A 258 -19.95 17.02 -1.61
N PHE A 259 -21.01 16.48 -1.00
CA PHE A 259 -21.65 15.26 -1.47
C PHE A 259 -22.27 15.40 -2.87
N ALA A 260 -22.95 16.51 -3.14
CA ALA A 260 -23.51 16.79 -4.46
C ALA A 260 -22.41 16.86 -5.53
N THR A 261 -21.25 17.45 -5.19
CA THR A 261 -20.09 17.54 -6.10
C THR A 261 -19.58 16.14 -6.47
N ILE A 262 -19.36 15.26 -5.49
CA ILE A 262 -18.84 13.91 -5.77
C ILE A 262 -19.83 13.03 -6.53
N CYS A 263 -21.15 13.25 -6.37
CA CYS A 263 -22.18 12.44 -7.02
C CYS A 263 -22.60 12.92 -8.41
N THR A 264 -22.08 14.06 -8.87
CA THR A 264 -22.47 14.67 -10.17
C THR A 264 -21.28 15.01 -11.06
N SER A 265 -20.05 14.87 -10.56
CA SER A 265 -18.86 15.20 -11.34
C SER A 265 -18.37 14.01 -12.16
N HIS A 266 -18.16 14.25 -13.45
CA HIS A 266 -17.38 13.39 -14.33
C HIS A 266 -15.93 13.87 -14.49
N LYS A 267 -15.58 15.00 -13.86
CA LYS A 267 -14.26 15.62 -13.92
C LYS A 267 -13.62 15.53 -12.54
N ALA A 268 -12.62 14.66 -12.44
CA ALA A 268 -11.76 14.56 -11.29
C ALA A 268 -10.30 14.43 -11.74
N ALA A 269 -9.38 14.89 -10.91
CA ALA A 269 -7.98 14.53 -11.01
C ALA A 269 -7.64 13.54 -9.89
N ILE A 270 -6.61 12.73 -10.07
CA ILE A 270 -6.09 11.90 -8.97
C ILE A 270 -5.45 12.83 -7.94
N ALA A 271 -5.91 12.76 -6.69
CA ALA A 271 -5.27 13.44 -5.58
C ALA A 271 -4.20 12.50 -5.01
N LEU A 272 -2.98 13.01 -4.87
CA LEU A 272 -1.86 12.35 -4.17
C LEU A 272 -1.48 13.17 -2.92
N PRO A 273 -0.81 12.56 -1.92
CA PRO A 273 -0.35 13.28 -0.75
C PRO A 273 0.74 14.27 -1.17
N ASP A 274 0.93 15.35 -0.40
CA ASP A 274 2.13 16.18 -0.59
C ASP A 274 3.38 15.31 -0.38
N ARG A 275 4.38 15.46 -1.26
CA ARG A 275 5.58 14.58 -1.36
C ARG A 275 6.31 14.36 -0.02
N GLY A 276 6.22 15.31 0.92
CA GLY A 276 6.83 15.22 2.25
C GLY A 276 6.05 14.41 3.30
N LEU A 277 4.82 13.99 3.01
CA LEU A 277 3.93 13.28 3.95
C LEU A 277 3.82 11.76 3.70
N LEU A 278 4.47 11.25 2.65
CA LEU A 278 4.68 9.82 2.38
C LEU A 278 5.75 9.23 3.32
N GLY A 279 5.60 9.48 4.61
CA GLY A 279 6.27 8.74 5.66
C GLY A 279 5.68 7.33 5.74
N SER A 280 6.12 6.42 4.87
CA SER A 280 6.66 5.12 5.28
C SER A 280 6.94 4.21 4.07
N PHE A 281 8.13 3.63 4.08
CA PHE A 281 8.54 2.45 3.29
C PHE A 281 7.54 1.28 3.38
N LYS A 282 6.57 1.29 4.30
CA LYS A 282 5.47 0.32 4.36
C LYS A 282 4.52 0.42 3.16
N ALA A 283 4.32 1.61 2.60
CA ALA A 283 3.66 1.79 1.32
C ALA A 283 4.51 1.14 0.22
N ALA A 284 5.79 1.51 0.09
CA ALA A 284 6.71 0.90 -0.88
C ALA A 284 6.75 -0.64 -0.81
N ALA A 285 6.77 -1.23 0.39
CA ALA A 285 6.77 -2.68 0.57
C ALA A 285 5.47 -3.39 0.15
N ALA A 286 4.33 -2.70 0.21
CA ALA A 286 3.06 -3.20 -0.31
C ALA A 286 2.97 -3.03 -1.85
N LEU A 287 3.61 -1.99 -2.42
CA LEU A 287 3.81 -1.83 -3.87
C LEU A 287 4.58 -3.01 -4.45
N PHE A 288 5.67 -3.40 -3.78
CA PHE A 288 6.44 -4.58 -4.15
C PHE A 288 5.54 -5.83 -4.12
N GLY A 289 4.77 -6.06 -3.05
CA GLY A 289 3.85 -7.21 -2.96
C GLY A 289 2.86 -7.31 -4.14
N SER A 290 2.29 -6.17 -4.57
CA SER A 290 1.44 -6.09 -5.76
C SER A 290 2.21 -6.34 -7.07
N LEU A 291 3.45 -5.88 -7.18
CA LEU A 291 4.34 -6.17 -8.31
C LEU A 291 4.58 -7.68 -8.46
N GLY A 292 4.69 -8.41 -7.35
CA GLY A 292 4.92 -9.87 -7.35
C GLY A 292 3.72 -10.66 -7.88
N LEU A 293 2.50 -10.14 -7.67
CA LEU A 293 1.27 -10.71 -8.23
C LEU A 293 1.15 -10.44 -9.72
N VAL A 294 1.39 -9.20 -10.14
CA VAL A 294 1.43 -8.81 -11.56
C VAL A 294 2.50 -9.63 -12.29
N VAL A 295 3.69 -9.78 -11.72
CA VAL A 295 4.75 -10.61 -12.30
C VAL A 295 4.34 -12.08 -12.38
N LYS A 296 3.72 -12.65 -11.34
CA LYS A 296 3.28 -14.05 -11.35
C LYS A 296 2.19 -14.33 -12.40
N GLU A 297 1.30 -13.36 -12.66
CA GLU A 297 0.23 -13.48 -13.66
C GLU A 297 0.70 -13.13 -15.09
N CYS A 298 1.62 -12.18 -15.24
CA CYS A 298 2.13 -11.72 -16.54
C CYS A 298 3.28 -12.56 -17.13
N LEU A 299 3.81 -13.54 -16.39
CA LEU A 299 4.83 -14.49 -16.89
C LEU A 299 4.32 -15.46 -17.98
N THR A 300 3.05 -15.37 -18.36
CA THR A 300 2.46 -16.09 -19.50
C THR A 300 2.67 -15.39 -20.85
N ASP A 301 3.09 -14.11 -20.85
CA ASP A 301 3.37 -13.32 -22.06
C ASP A 301 4.89 -13.10 -22.24
N GLU A 302 5.40 -13.53 -23.40
CA GLU A 302 6.84 -13.59 -23.71
C GLU A 302 7.49 -12.20 -23.88
N ASN A 303 6.72 -11.17 -24.24
CA ASN A 303 7.21 -9.79 -24.33
C ASN A 303 7.33 -9.14 -22.95
N ILE A 304 6.41 -9.46 -22.03
CA ILE A 304 6.44 -8.95 -20.65
C ILE A 304 7.54 -9.64 -19.84
N ARG A 305 7.79 -10.93 -20.09
CA ARG A 305 8.91 -11.67 -19.49
C ARG A 305 10.28 -11.00 -19.73
N LYS A 306 10.52 -10.49 -20.94
CA LYS A 306 11.78 -9.80 -21.28
C LYS A 306 11.95 -8.49 -20.50
N GLU A 307 10.86 -7.79 -20.23
CA GLU A 307 10.88 -6.50 -19.52
C GLU A 307 10.95 -6.67 -18.00
N VAL A 308 10.27 -7.67 -17.42
CA VAL A 308 10.44 -8.07 -16.00
C VAL A 308 11.87 -8.56 -15.73
N MET A 309 12.49 -9.28 -16.67
CA MET A 309 13.90 -9.66 -16.59
C MET A 309 14.85 -8.45 -16.67
N ARG A 310 14.38 -7.32 -17.22
CA ARG A 310 15.07 -6.03 -17.25
C ARG A 310 15.00 -5.30 -15.89
N GLU A 311 13.94 -5.54 -15.11
CA GLU A 311 13.75 -5.00 -13.75
C GLU A 311 14.37 -5.86 -12.63
N ARG A 312 14.90 -7.02 -13.00
CA ARG A 312 15.62 -7.95 -12.12
C ARG A 312 16.69 -7.25 -11.27
N ASP A 313 17.43 -6.32 -11.87
CA ASP A 313 18.55 -5.63 -11.22
C ASP A 313 18.10 -4.71 -10.07
N LEU A 314 16.85 -4.24 -10.08
CA LEU A 314 16.26 -3.43 -9.01
C LEU A 314 15.76 -4.27 -7.84
N ILE A 315 15.24 -5.47 -8.09
CA ILE A 315 14.89 -6.41 -7.01
C ILE A 315 16.16 -6.86 -6.29
N LEU A 316 17.24 -7.06 -7.05
CA LEU A 316 18.57 -7.33 -6.53
C LEU A 316 19.10 -6.16 -5.68
N GLU A 317 18.89 -4.92 -6.12
CA GLU A 317 19.27 -3.73 -5.34
C GLU A 317 18.44 -3.57 -4.05
N ALA A 318 17.12 -3.77 -4.12
CA ALA A 318 16.25 -3.72 -2.95
C ALA A 318 16.60 -4.82 -1.92
N TYR A 319 17.02 -5.99 -2.40
CA TYR A 319 17.53 -7.07 -1.56
C TYR A 319 18.84 -6.68 -0.84
N VAL A 320 19.74 -5.97 -1.51
CA VAL A 320 20.98 -5.45 -0.90
C VAL A 320 20.66 -4.41 0.17
N GLN A 321 19.78 -3.46 -0.14
CA GLN A 321 19.41 -2.41 0.80
C GLN A 321 18.64 -2.93 2.01
N ALA A 322 17.79 -3.95 1.84
CA ALA A 322 17.12 -4.60 2.97
C ALA A 322 18.11 -5.23 3.98
N HIS A 323 19.31 -5.57 3.52
CA HIS A 323 20.40 -5.98 4.40
C HIS A 323 21.18 -4.79 4.98
N GLU A 324 21.30 -3.68 4.27
CA GLU A 324 21.94 -2.45 4.78
C GLU A 324 21.07 -1.74 5.84
N HIS A 325 19.74 -1.90 5.79
CA HIS A 325 18.75 -1.18 6.60
C HIS A 325 17.87 -2.14 7.43
N PRO A 326 18.16 -2.34 8.73
CA PRO A 326 17.45 -3.30 9.60
C PRO A 326 15.94 -3.07 9.76
N GLU A 327 15.46 -1.85 9.49
CA GLU A 327 14.06 -1.46 9.47
C GLU A 327 13.27 -2.09 8.31
N ILE A 328 13.96 -2.71 7.35
CA ILE A 328 13.37 -3.33 6.16
C ILE A 328 13.18 -4.83 6.42
N ASP A 329 11.93 -5.29 6.39
CA ASP A 329 11.59 -6.71 6.49
C ASP A 329 11.95 -7.45 5.20
N ILE A 330 13.06 -8.19 5.25
CA ILE A 330 13.56 -8.99 4.15
C ILE A 330 12.54 -10.02 3.63
N ASN A 331 11.61 -10.47 4.47
CA ASN A 331 10.61 -11.45 4.06
C ASN A 331 9.68 -10.89 2.98
N LYS A 332 9.48 -9.57 2.93
CA LYS A 332 8.71 -8.91 1.87
C LYS A 332 9.44 -8.92 0.53
N ILE A 333 10.77 -8.83 0.54
CA ILE A 333 11.59 -8.96 -0.68
C ILE A 333 11.70 -10.43 -1.11
N ASN A 334 11.75 -11.36 -0.17
CA ASN A 334 11.80 -12.79 -0.46
C ASN A 334 10.50 -13.34 -1.12
N GLN A 335 9.41 -12.56 -1.16
CA GLN A 335 8.20 -12.90 -1.91
C GLN A 335 8.42 -12.86 -3.43
N PHE A 336 9.48 -12.21 -3.94
CA PHE A 336 9.85 -12.16 -5.37
C PHE A 336 10.66 -13.36 -5.86
N LYS A 337 10.77 -14.45 -5.08
CA LYS A 337 11.48 -15.67 -5.52
C LYS A 337 11.00 -16.22 -6.86
N ALA A 338 9.75 -15.96 -7.24
CA ALA A 338 9.20 -16.33 -8.55
C ALA A 338 9.90 -15.63 -9.74
N VAL A 339 10.57 -14.49 -9.52
CA VAL A 339 11.39 -13.78 -10.53
C VAL A 339 12.74 -14.48 -10.75
N PHE A 340 13.19 -15.26 -9.77
CA PHE A 340 14.43 -16.04 -9.81
C PHE A 340 14.12 -17.55 -9.66
N PRO A 341 13.35 -18.16 -10.58
CA PRO A 341 12.91 -19.54 -10.43
C PRO A 341 14.11 -20.50 -10.52
N GLY A 342 14.37 -21.21 -9.43
CA GLY A 342 15.36 -22.29 -9.37
C GLY A 342 16.78 -21.89 -8.95
N ASP A 343 17.09 -20.60 -8.86
CA ASP A 343 18.42 -20.09 -8.54
C ASP A 343 18.46 -19.29 -7.23
N ASN A 344 19.58 -19.36 -6.51
CA ASN A 344 19.81 -18.54 -5.33
C ASN A 344 19.97 -17.06 -5.76
N ILE A 345 19.20 -16.14 -5.17
CA ILE A 345 19.25 -14.69 -5.47
C ILE A 345 20.67 -14.11 -5.43
N MET A 346 21.55 -14.68 -4.59
CA MET A 346 22.97 -14.33 -4.48
C MET A 346 23.76 -14.52 -5.79
N ASN A 347 23.34 -15.46 -6.63
CA ASN A 347 24.01 -15.76 -7.91
C ASN A 347 23.78 -14.64 -8.92
N HIS A 348 22.68 -13.90 -8.79
CA HIS A 348 22.31 -12.85 -9.75
C HIS A 348 22.83 -11.47 -9.37
N LEU A 349 23.32 -11.27 -8.14
CA LEU A 349 23.90 -10.00 -7.69
C LEU A 349 25.16 -9.64 -8.51
N THR A 350 25.34 -8.34 -8.80
CA THR A 350 26.61 -7.85 -9.36
C THR A 350 27.76 -7.97 -8.36
N ALA A 351 29.01 -7.86 -8.82
CA ALA A 351 30.17 -7.87 -7.92
C ALA A 351 30.12 -6.74 -6.87
N GLU A 352 29.66 -5.55 -7.28
CA GLU A 352 29.49 -4.39 -6.41
C GLU A 352 28.41 -4.62 -5.35
N GLN A 353 27.26 -5.15 -5.75
CA GLN A 353 26.15 -5.50 -4.84
C GLN A 353 26.55 -6.58 -3.84
N ARG A 354 27.27 -7.61 -4.28
CA ARG A 354 27.84 -8.63 -3.38
C ARG A 354 28.80 -8.01 -2.37
N ALA A 355 29.66 -7.08 -2.79
CA ALA A 355 30.59 -6.39 -1.90
C ALA A 355 29.86 -5.54 -0.86
N ARG A 356 28.80 -4.82 -1.25
CA ARG A 356 27.93 -4.06 -0.35
C ARG A 356 27.23 -4.94 0.69
N LEU A 357 26.63 -6.04 0.23
CA LEU A 357 25.97 -7.02 1.09
C LEU A 357 26.96 -7.60 2.12
N LYS A 358 28.16 -7.98 1.66
CA LYS A 358 29.25 -8.49 2.50
C LYS A 358 29.63 -7.47 3.59
N ARG A 359 29.78 -6.19 3.24
CA ARG A 359 30.05 -5.12 4.21
C ARG A 359 28.94 -4.99 5.25
N SER A 360 27.67 -5.01 4.84
CA SER A 360 26.56 -4.90 5.78
C SER A 360 26.51 -6.07 6.77
N TRP A 361 26.68 -7.30 6.27
CA TRP A 361 26.73 -8.49 7.13
C TRP A 361 27.90 -8.44 8.13
N VAL A 362 29.08 -8.00 7.69
CA VAL A 362 30.22 -7.75 8.58
C VAL A 362 29.84 -6.75 9.67
N MET A 363 29.21 -5.63 9.34
CA MET A 363 28.80 -4.64 10.34
C MET A 363 27.74 -5.17 11.31
N ARG A 364 26.81 -6.02 10.86
CA ARG A 364 25.82 -6.68 11.74
C ARG A 364 26.49 -7.65 12.72
N ILE A 365 27.47 -8.44 12.26
CA ILE A 365 28.27 -9.34 13.11
C ILE A 365 29.00 -8.52 14.18
N LEU A 366 29.67 -7.44 13.78
CA LEU A 366 30.38 -6.55 14.71
C LEU A 366 29.43 -5.90 15.73
N ALA A 367 28.25 -5.46 15.29
CA ALA A 367 27.26 -4.87 16.19
C ALA A 367 26.73 -5.88 17.22
N GLN A 368 26.51 -7.13 16.84
CA GLN A 368 26.11 -8.19 17.78
C GLN A 368 27.19 -8.45 18.83
N ILE A 369 28.45 -8.55 18.38
CA ILE A 369 29.61 -8.77 19.26
C ILE A 369 29.79 -7.60 20.22
N ALA A 370 29.73 -6.35 19.72
CA ALA A 370 29.84 -5.13 20.53
C ALA A 370 28.74 -5.04 21.61
N GLN A 371 27.55 -5.60 21.34
CA GLN A 371 26.43 -5.66 22.28
C GLN A 371 26.54 -6.83 23.28
N GLY A 372 27.63 -7.61 23.24
CA GLY A 372 27.83 -8.78 24.12
C GLY A 372 26.86 -9.93 23.82
N ARG A 373 26.20 -9.93 22.65
CA ARG A 373 25.35 -11.04 22.22
C ARG A 373 26.23 -12.17 21.73
N HIS A 374 25.84 -13.41 22.06
CA HIS A 374 26.52 -14.58 21.53
C HIS A 374 26.39 -14.60 20.00
N LEU A 375 27.52 -14.73 19.32
CA LEU A 375 27.56 -14.86 17.86
C LEU A 375 26.81 -16.13 17.45
N ASN A 376 25.71 -15.97 16.69
CA ASN A 376 24.95 -17.09 16.14
C ASN A 376 25.40 -17.36 14.71
N VAL A 377 26.11 -18.47 14.50
CA VAL A 377 26.61 -18.87 13.17
C VAL A 377 25.54 -19.74 12.51
N ASP A 378 24.60 -19.11 11.83
CA ASP A 378 23.60 -19.81 11.01
C ASP A 378 24.08 -19.98 9.55
N SER A 379 23.22 -20.51 8.68
CA SER A 379 23.54 -20.76 7.27
C SER A 379 23.85 -19.50 6.45
N THR A 380 23.65 -18.30 6.98
CA THR A 380 23.95 -17.02 6.32
C THR A 380 25.32 -16.45 6.71
N VAL A 381 25.94 -16.95 7.78
CA VAL A 381 27.25 -16.49 8.28
C VAL A 381 28.34 -17.46 7.81
N THR A 382 29.01 -17.11 6.71
CA THR A 382 30.11 -17.92 6.16
C THR A 382 31.43 -17.68 6.91
N LYS A 383 32.36 -18.65 6.85
CA LYS A 383 33.73 -18.48 7.36
C LYS A 383 34.41 -17.25 6.77
N GLU A 384 34.19 -16.96 5.50
CA GLU A 384 34.76 -15.80 4.82
C GLU A 384 34.26 -14.47 5.41
N LEU A 385 32.97 -14.38 5.75
CA LEU A 385 32.39 -13.21 6.42
C LEU A 385 32.97 -13.02 7.82
N LEU A 386 33.18 -14.11 8.56
CA LEU A 386 33.77 -14.05 9.89
C LEU A 386 35.24 -13.60 9.87
N LEU A 387 36.03 -14.05 8.90
CA LEU A 387 37.42 -13.61 8.73
C LEU A 387 37.48 -12.11 8.38
N GLU A 388 36.57 -11.64 7.52
CA GLU A 388 36.49 -10.20 7.20
C GLU A 388 36.01 -9.37 8.39
N ALA A 389 35.03 -9.87 9.16
CA ALA A 389 34.59 -9.24 10.38
C ALA A 389 35.71 -9.18 11.44
N TYR A 390 36.51 -10.23 11.57
CA TYR A 390 37.68 -10.24 12.46
C TYR A 390 38.67 -9.13 12.11
N ALA A 391 39.08 -9.03 10.84
CA ALA A 391 39.99 -7.97 10.40
C ALA A 391 39.40 -6.57 10.65
N ARG A 392 38.11 -6.39 10.35
CA ARG A 392 37.42 -5.10 10.54
C ARG A 392 37.22 -4.74 12.01
N ALA A 393 37.02 -5.72 12.89
CA ALA A 393 36.92 -5.51 14.34
C ALA A 393 38.18 -4.85 14.90
N TRP A 394 39.36 -5.31 14.46
CA TRP A 394 40.65 -4.74 14.86
C TRP A 394 40.82 -3.29 14.39
N GLU A 395 40.46 -3.00 13.13
CA GLU A 395 40.51 -1.63 12.59
C GLU A 395 39.59 -0.66 13.34
N LEU A 396 38.40 -1.14 13.71
CA LEU A 396 37.37 -0.34 14.39
C LEU A 396 37.43 -0.42 15.92
N ARG A 397 38.39 -1.18 16.48
CA ARG A 397 38.55 -1.44 17.92
C ARG A 397 37.28 -1.93 18.61
N VAL A 398 36.56 -2.85 17.95
CA VAL A 398 35.32 -3.44 18.48
C VAL A 398 35.68 -4.45 19.60
N PRO A 399 35.19 -4.29 20.84
CA PRO A 399 35.44 -5.23 21.91
C PRO A 399 34.70 -6.57 21.69
N GLY A 400 35.22 -7.67 22.25
CA GLY A 400 34.57 -8.99 22.18
C GLY A 400 34.90 -9.82 20.93
N VAL A 401 35.93 -9.43 20.18
CA VAL A 401 36.38 -10.10 18.94
C VAL A 401 36.81 -11.56 19.17
N GLU A 402 37.12 -11.93 20.42
CA GLU A 402 37.46 -13.30 20.85
C GLU A 402 36.32 -14.29 20.56
N GLN A 403 35.07 -13.82 20.48
CA GLN A 403 33.94 -14.64 20.05
C GLN A 403 34.13 -15.20 18.63
N ILE A 404 34.75 -14.42 17.73
CA ILE A 404 35.08 -14.90 16.39
C ILE A 404 36.23 -15.92 16.47
N GLU A 405 37.25 -15.67 17.30
CA GLU A 405 38.38 -16.59 17.48
C GLU A 405 37.92 -17.98 17.96
N GLN A 406 36.95 -18.03 18.87
CA GLN A 406 36.37 -19.27 19.37
C GLN A 406 35.72 -20.12 18.27
N VAL A 407 35.04 -19.48 17.29
CA VAL A 407 34.43 -20.19 16.15
C VAL A 407 35.46 -20.92 15.29
N PHE A 408 36.69 -20.40 15.23
CA PHE A 408 37.80 -21.00 14.48
C PHE A 408 38.67 -21.94 15.31
N GLY A 409 38.31 -22.23 16.56
CA GLY A 409 39.12 -23.08 17.45
C GLY A 409 40.31 -22.34 18.09
N GLY A 410 40.23 -21.00 18.18
CA GLY A 410 41.21 -20.13 18.82
C GLY A 410 42.01 -19.25 17.85
N LYS A 411 42.69 -18.25 18.41
CA LYS A 411 43.43 -17.21 17.68
C LYS A 411 44.45 -17.77 16.69
N GLU A 412 45.20 -18.80 17.06
CA GLU A 412 46.21 -19.41 16.20
C GLU A 412 45.62 -20.10 14.96
N GLN A 413 44.47 -20.76 15.12
CA GLN A 413 43.79 -21.43 14.00
C GLN A 413 43.11 -20.43 13.07
N LEU A 414 42.59 -19.33 13.62
CA LEU A 414 42.06 -18.22 12.85
C LEU A 414 43.17 -17.54 12.04
N ALA A 415 44.33 -17.27 12.65
CA ALA A 415 45.44 -16.57 12.00
C ALA A 415 45.94 -17.30 10.74
N LYS A 416 45.94 -18.64 10.74
CA LYS A 416 46.30 -19.47 9.58
C LYS A 416 45.33 -19.33 8.39
N GLN A 417 44.11 -18.87 8.64
CA GLN A 417 43.06 -18.72 7.63
C GLN A 417 42.94 -17.28 7.10
N LEU A 418 43.66 -16.31 7.68
CA LEU A 418 43.66 -14.93 7.21
C LEU A 418 44.44 -14.78 5.91
N SER A 419 43.87 -14.03 4.98
CA SER A 419 44.59 -13.56 3.80
C SER A 419 45.72 -12.59 4.18
N ALA A 420 46.67 -12.38 3.26
CA ALA A 420 47.77 -11.44 3.47
C ALA A 420 47.26 -10.00 3.70
N ASP A 421 46.23 -9.59 2.95
CA ASP A 421 45.60 -8.27 3.11
C ASP A 421 44.98 -8.10 4.50
N GLN A 422 44.21 -9.08 4.96
CA GLN A 422 43.57 -9.04 6.28
C GLN A 422 44.62 -9.01 7.40
N ARG A 423 45.72 -9.76 7.28
CA ARG A 423 46.84 -9.70 8.23
C ARG A 423 47.47 -8.31 8.29
N ASN A 424 47.80 -7.73 7.14
CA ASN A 424 48.38 -6.40 7.06
C ASN A 424 47.47 -5.32 7.67
N ARG A 425 46.16 -5.42 7.47
CA ARG A 425 45.16 -4.50 8.06
C ARG A 425 45.12 -4.62 9.58
N ILE A 426 45.17 -5.84 10.12
CA ILE A 426 45.21 -6.09 11.57
C ILE A 426 46.51 -5.57 12.18
N GLU A 427 47.67 -5.90 11.60
CA GLU A 427 48.98 -5.43 12.05
C GLU A 427 49.09 -3.89 11.98
N GLY A 428 48.55 -3.30 10.91
CA GLY A 428 48.45 -1.86 10.75
C GLY A 428 47.53 -1.19 11.78
N ALA A 429 46.48 -1.87 12.24
CA ALA A 429 45.62 -1.37 13.31
C ALA A 429 46.28 -1.50 14.69
N GLN A 430 47.00 -2.59 14.93
CA GLN A 430 47.74 -2.85 16.18
C GLN A 430 48.91 -1.89 16.39
N SER A 431 49.62 -1.53 15.33
CA SER A 431 50.72 -0.55 15.40
C SER A 431 50.25 0.90 15.66
N ARG A 432 48.95 1.17 15.50
CA ARG A 432 48.31 2.48 15.76
C ARG A 432 47.56 2.53 17.10
N ALA A 433 47.44 1.40 17.80
CA ALA A 433 46.87 1.28 19.13
C ALA A 433 47.94 1.51 20.18
#